data_AF-A0A8I0GZQ9-F1
#
_entry.id   AF-A0A8I0GZQ9-F1
#
_cell.length_a   1.000
_cell.length_b   1.000
_cell.length_c   1.000
_cell.angle_alpha   90.00
_cell.angle_beta   90.00
_cell.angle_gamma   90.00
#
_symmetry.space_group_name_H-M   'P 1'
#
loop_
_entity.id
_entity.type
_entity.pdbx_description
1 polymer ?
#
loop_
_entity_poly.entity_id
_entity_poly.type
_entity_poly.pdbx_seq_one_letter_code
_entity_poly.pdbx_strand_id
1 'polypeptide(L)' 'MAIKKYGPTTPGRRGMTVTDYSVLSKVAPERCLLEPMKKHSGRNNTG' A
#
# COMPACT_ATOMS: atom_id res chain seq x y z
N MET A 1 2.56 12.95 -7.49
CA MET A 1 2.03 11.64 -7.92
C MET A 1 0.67 11.84 -8.54
N ALA A 2 0.46 11.33 -9.76
CA ALA A 2 -0.84 11.38 -10.40
C ALA A 2 -1.75 10.26 -9.86
N ILE A 3 -3.05 10.30 -10.16
CA ILE A 3 -3.99 9.20 -9.86
C ILE A 3 -4.20 8.37 -11.13
N LYS A 4 -3.94 7.07 -11.07
CA LYS A 4 -4.20 6.12 -12.14
C LYS A 4 -5.58 5.48 -11.96
N LYS A 5 -6.46 5.68 -12.94
CA LYS A 5 -7.78 5.03 -13.01
C LYS A 5 -7.68 3.72 -13.79
N TYR A 6 -8.25 2.65 -13.27
CA TYR A 6 -8.32 1.37 -14.00
C TYR A 6 -9.54 1.30 -14.93
N GLY A 7 -9.39 0.58 -16.04
CA GLY A 7 -10.51 0.22 -16.90
C GLY A 7 -11.44 -0.79 -16.21
N PRO A 8 -12.74 -0.81 -16.56
CA PRO A 8 -13.74 -1.65 -15.90
C PRO A 8 -13.71 -3.11 -16.43
N THR A 9 -12.55 -3.77 -16.36
CA THR A 9 -12.39 -5.16 -16.80
C THR A 9 -13.03 -6.18 -15.85
N THR A 10 -13.26 -5.78 -14.60
CA THR A 10 -14.05 -6.54 -13.61
C THR A 10 -14.93 -5.57 -12.82
N PRO A 11 -16.04 -6.02 -12.19
CA PRO A 11 -16.91 -5.16 -11.39
C PRO A 11 -16.17 -4.43 -10.28
N GLY A 12 -15.28 -5.11 -9.55
CA GLY A 12 -14.50 -4.50 -8.47
C GLY A 12 -13.48 -3.46 -8.93
N ARG A 13 -13.08 -3.48 -10.21
CA ARG A 13 -12.21 -2.43 -10.80
C ARG A 13 -12.98 -1.22 -11.30
N ARG A 14 -14.31 -1.29 -11.39
CA ARG A 14 -15.17 -0.21 -11.88
C ARG A 14 -15.20 0.93 -10.85
N GLY A 15 -14.37 1.95 -11.07
CA GLY A 15 -14.19 3.08 -10.15
C GLY A 15 -12.95 2.98 -9.27
N MET A 16 -12.17 1.90 -9.37
CA MET A 16 -10.91 1.76 -8.64
C MET A 16 -9.86 2.74 -9.19
N THR A 17 -9.23 3.47 -8.29
CA THR A 17 -8.09 4.34 -8.56
C THR A 17 -6.93 4.01 -7.65
N VAL A 18 -5.70 4.11 -8.15
CA VAL A 18 -4.47 3.91 -7.39
C VAL A 18 -3.54 5.08 -7.63
N THR A 19 -2.73 5.42 -6.63
CA THR A 19 -1.69 6.45 -6.75
C THR A 19 -0.60 5.99 -7.72
N ASP A 20 -0.14 6.89 -8.59
CA ASP A 20 0.98 6.62 -9.48
C ASP A 20 2.32 6.64 -8.71
N TYR A 21 2.99 5.49 -8.71
CA TYR A 21 4.28 5.26 -8.05
C TYR A 21 5.48 5.36 -8.99
N SER A 22 5.32 5.93 -10.19
CA SER A 22 6.38 6.09 -11.19
C SER A 22 7.65 6.78 -10.69
N VAL A 23 7.52 7.63 -9.66
CA VAL A 23 8.63 8.39 -9.04
C VAL A 23 9.40 7.55 -8.01
N LEU A 24 8.86 6.42 -7.53
CA LEU A 24 9.53 5.55 -6.57
C LEU A 24 10.56 4.66 -7.26
N SER A 25 11.71 4.45 -6.60
CA SER A 25 12.71 3.49 -7.07
C SER A 25 12.18 2.05 -6.91
N LYS A 26 12.61 1.15 -7.80
CA LYS A 26 12.24 -0.28 -7.75
C LYS A 26 13.08 -1.09 -6.75
N VAL A 27 13.77 -0.42 -5.82
CA VAL A 27 14.72 -1.03 -4.89
C VAL A 27 14.04 -1.29 -3.55
N ALA A 28 14.39 -2.40 -2.91
CA ALA A 28 13.92 -2.70 -1.55
C ALA A 28 14.52 -1.69 -0.55
N PRO A 29 13.83 -1.40 0.56
CA PRO A 29 14.36 -0.50 1.59
C PRO A 29 15.59 -1.10 2.30
N GLU A 30 16.43 -0.22 2.85
CA GLU A 30 17.67 -0.58 3.55
C GLU A 30 17.40 -1.43 4.80
N ARG A 31 17.89 -2.67 4.82
CA ARG A 31 17.57 -3.67 5.86
C ARG A 31 17.94 -3.19 7.27
N CYS A 32 19.06 -2.48 7.42
CA CYS A 32 19.56 -2.03 8.72
C CYS A 32 18.69 -0.94 9.35
N LEU A 33 17.82 -0.29 8.57
CA LEU A 33 16.92 0.77 9.04
C LEU A 33 15.48 0.26 9.27
N LEU A 34 15.25 -1.05 9.17
CA LEU A 34 13.93 -1.65 9.33
C LEU A 34 13.77 -2.28 10.71
N GLU A 35 12.55 -2.21 11.24
CA GLU A 35 12.14 -2.89 12.47
C GLU A 35 10.86 -3.71 12.25
N PRO A 36 10.68 -4.83 12.97
CA PRO A 36 9.47 -5.63 12.87
C PRO A 36 8.26 -4.92 13.50
N MET A 37 7.26 -4.58 12.67
CA MET A 37 6.02 -3.97 13.14
C MET A 37 4.95 -5.02 13.44
N LYS A 38 4.61 -5.22 14.72
CA LYS A 38 3.54 -6.14 15.15
C LYS A 38 2.16 -5.53 14.87
N LYS A 39 1.24 -6.33 14.33
CA LYS A 39 -0.17 -5.92 14.18
C LYS A 39 -0.91 -6.20 15.49
N HIS A 40 -1.63 -5.19 15.97
CA HIS A 40 -2.36 -5.27 17.25
C HIS A 40 -3.87 -5.55 17.02
N SER A 41 -4.33 -5.57 15.77
CA SER A 41 -5.71 -5.91 15.35
C SER A 41 -6.82 -5.21 16.16
N GLY A 42 -6.59 -3.95 16.55
CA GLY A 42 -7.54 -3.14 17.31
C GLY A 42 -7.52 -3.37 18.84
N ARG A 43 -6.65 -4.24 19.35
CA ARG A 43 -6.52 -4.51 20.79
C ARG A 43 -5.44 -3.65 21.43
N ASN A 44 -5.68 -3.23 22.65
CA ASN A 44 -4.68 -2.60 23.51
C ASN A 44 -4.03 -3.66 24.42
N ASN A 45 -3.28 -3.20 25.43
CA ASN A 45 -2.59 -4.05 26.39
C ASN A 45 -3.51 -4.80 27.38
N THR A 46 -4.81 -4.53 27.40
CA THR A 46 -5.79 -5.22 28.28
C THR A 46 -6.66 -6.23 27.54
N GLY A 47 -6.50 -6.37 26.22
CA GLY A 47 -7.27 -7.29 25.37
C GLY A 47 -8.32 -6.61 24.51
#